data_AF-A0A1S1NZS0-F1
#
_entry.id   AF-A0A1S1NZS0-F1
#
_cell.length_a   1.000
_cell.length_b   1.000
_cell.length_c   1.000
_cell.angle_alpha   90.00
_cell.angle_beta   90.00
_cell.angle_gamma   90.00
#
_symmetry.space_group_name_H-M   'P 1'
#
loop_
_entity.id
_entity.type
_entity.pdbx_description
1 polymer ?
#
loop_
_entity_poly.entity_id
_entity_poly.type
_entity_poly.pdbx_seq_one_letter_code
_entity_poly.pdbx_strand_id
1 'polypeptide(L)'
;MHLIRLDTVSLDEGEAAVDLGQSPGEIVFLSFTDTDLAAVARAHAAEPGLPSLRLAKMAQLRHPMSVDLYVDAVIARAKVCVIRCLGGLDYWRYGIERAAAMARAQGVKLAVLPGDDRPDSRLDAFSTVPPETYIRLDAYFRAGGPENLKNLLRSLAAEAGSAFEPEPPKACARLRVVPRLRTGRA
;
A
#
# COMPACT_ATOMS: atom_id res chain seq x y z
N MET A 1 36.00 -6.66 -33.59
CA MET A 1 35.62 -5.32 -33.07
C MET A 1 34.26 -5.44 -32.40
N HIS A 2 34.16 -5.18 -31.10
CA HIS A 2 32.85 -5.05 -30.44
C HIS A 2 32.55 -3.57 -30.24
N LEU A 3 31.49 -3.10 -30.88
CA LEU A 3 30.93 -1.78 -30.68
C LEU A 3 30.24 -1.78 -29.32
N ILE A 4 30.77 -0.98 -28.39
CA ILE A 4 30.07 -0.64 -27.15
C ILE A 4 28.95 0.32 -27.55
N ARG A 5 27.69 -0.13 -27.38
CA ARG A 5 26.52 0.73 -27.46
C ARG A 5 26.54 1.66 -26.25
N LEU A 6 26.81 2.94 -26.48
CA LEU A 6 26.57 4.00 -25.51
C LEU A 6 25.10 4.37 -25.66
N ASP A 7 24.25 3.88 -24.77
CA ASP A 7 22.90 4.40 -24.63
C ASP A 7 23.02 5.84 -24.14
N THR A 8 22.65 6.76 -25.01
CA THR A 8 22.58 8.19 -24.70
C THR A 8 21.41 8.37 -23.76
N VAL A 9 21.70 8.59 -22.48
CA VAL A 9 20.69 9.05 -21.52
C VAL A 9 20.25 10.43 -21.99
N SER A 10 19.11 10.47 -22.68
CA SER A 10 18.45 11.69 -23.05
C SER A 10 17.84 12.28 -21.78
N LEU A 11 18.16 13.54 -21.47
CA LEU A 11 17.71 14.23 -20.27
C LEU A 11 16.26 14.77 -20.40
N ASP A 12 15.41 14.08 -21.17
CA ASP A 12 14.02 14.48 -21.45
C ASP A 12 13.01 13.31 -21.39
N GLU A 13 13.39 12.17 -20.81
CA GLU A 13 12.49 11.04 -20.62
C GLU A 13 11.77 11.17 -19.27
N GLY A 14 10.61 11.83 -19.28
CA GLY A 14 9.58 11.51 -18.29
C GLY A 14 9.36 9.98 -18.30
N GLU A 15 9.18 9.38 -17.11
CA GLU A 15 9.02 7.92 -16.99
C GLU A 15 8.04 7.39 -18.04
N ALA A 16 8.49 6.41 -18.84
CA ALA A 16 7.64 5.79 -19.85
C ALA A 16 6.34 5.29 -19.21
N ALA A 17 5.22 5.48 -19.92
CA ALA A 17 3.95 4.90 -19.51
C ALA A 17 4.06 3.36 -19.46
N VAL A 18 3.50 2.77 -18.40
CA VAL A 18 3.51 1.33 -18.15
C VAL A 18 2.08 0.90 -17.80
N ASP A 19 1.60 -0.12 -18.49
CA ASP A 19 0.44 -0.89 -18.05
C ASP A 19 0.92 -2.10 -17.26
N LEU A 20 0.48 -2.22 -15.99
CA LEU A 20 0.83 -3.36 -15.15
C LEU A 20 0.10 -4.64 -15.58
N GLY A 21 -0.97 -4.55 -16.37
CA GLY A 21 -1.73 -5.70 -16.86
C GLY A 21 -2.35 -6.55 -15.75
N GLN A 22 -2.55 -5.99 -14.55
CA GLN A 22 -3.15 -6.72 -13.44
C GLN A 22 -4.65 -6.92 -13.69
N SER A 23 -5.14 -8.14 -13.46
CA SER A 23 -6.58 -8.36 -13.38
C SER A 23 -7.14 -7.67 -12.12
N PRO A 24 -8.43 -7.29 -12.11
CA PRO A 24 -9.08 -6.73 -10.93
C PRO A 24 -9.02 -7.69 -9.72
N GLY A 25 -9.02 -7.13 -8.52
CA GLY A 25 -9.19 -7.87 -7.26
C GLY A 25 -10.09 -7.09 -6.31
N GLU A 26 -10.64 -7.77 -5.31
CA GLU A 26 -11.56 -7.17 -4.33
C GLU A 26 -10.85 -6.21 -3.38
N ILE A 27 -9.62 -6.53 -3.00
CA ILE A 27 -8.74 -5.68 -2.19
C ILE A 27 -7.56 -5.27 -3.06
N VAL A 28 -7.28 -3.96 -3.09
CA VAL A 28 -6.14 -3.38 -3.79
C VAL A 28 -5.27 -2.65 -2.78
N PHE A 29 -3.96 -2.90 -2.79
CA PHE A 29 -3.00 -2.26 -1.90
C PHE A 29 -1.80 -1.72 -2.68
N LEU A 30 -1.55 -0.42 -2.54
CA LEU A 30 -0.46 0.31 -3.18
C LEU A 30 0.51 0.82 -2.13
N SER A 31 1.81 0.65 -2.38
CA SER A 31 2.87 1.28 -1.58
C SER A 31 4.09 1.59 -2.44
N PHE A 32 4.88 2.57 -2.01
CA PHE A 32 6.22 2.80 -2.54
C PHE A 32 7.26 1.79 -2.02
N THR A 33 6.99 1.14 -0.89
CA THR A 33 7.98 0.30 -0.21
C THR A 33 7.76 -1.18 -0.51
N ASP A 34 8.82 -1.87 -0.97
CA ASP A 34 8.76 -3.31 -1.22
C ASP A 34 8.53 -4.10 0.08
N THR A 35 8.99 -3.55 1.21
CA THR A 35 8.78 -4.15 2.54
C THR A 35 7.29 -4.22 2.88
N ASP A 36 6.52 -3.15 2.62
CA ASP A 36 5.07 -3.18 2.87
C ASP A 36 4.39 -4.19 1.97
N LEU A 37 4.68 -4.16 0.67
CA LEU A 37 4.09 -5.08 -0.32
C LEU A 37 4.38 -6.53 0.05
N ALA A 38 5.63 -6.85 0.39
CA ALA A 38 6.03 -8.19 0.77
C ALA A 38 5.45 -8.62 2.14
N ALA A 39 5.26 -7.69 3.08
CA ALA A 39 4.66 -7.99 4.37
C ALA A 39 3.15 -8.28 4.23
N VAL A 40 2.43 -7.47 3.44
CA VAL A 40 1.02 -7.69 3.13
C VAL A 40 0.82 -8.98 2.34
N ALA A 41 1.68 -9.25 1.34
CA ALA A 41 1.64 -10.52 0.59
C ALA A 41 1.76 -11.75 1.49
N ARG A 42 2.73 -11.74 2.42
CA ARG A 42 2.94 -12.84 3.36
C ARG A 42 1.77 -13.00 4.33
N ALA A 43 1.21 -11.90 4.82
CA ALA A 43 0.04 -11.94 5.71
C ALA A 43 -1.19 -12.51 4.99
N HIS A 44 -1.41 -12.14 3.72
CA HIS A 44 -2.51 -12.66 2.90
C HIS A 44 -2.36 -14.15 2.61
N ALA A 45 -1.15 -14.59 2.22
CA ALA A 45 -0.86 -16.00 1.98
C ALA A 45 -1.04 -16.88 3.23
N ALA A 46 -0.86 -16.32 4.42
CA ALA A 46 -1.03 -17.01 5.69
C ALA A 46 -2.49 -17.10 6.19
N GLU A 47 -3.43 -16.46 5.51
CA GLU A 47 -4.84 -16.34 5.93
C GLU A 47 -5.78 -16.81 4.79
N PRO A 48 -6.01 -18.13 4.66
CA PRO A 48 -6.93 -18.68 3.67
C PRO A 48 -8.36 -18.12 3.82
N GLY A 49 -9.06 -17.95 2.70
CA GLY A 49 -10.43 -17.46 2.68
C GLY A 49 -10.57 -15.92 2.63
N LEU A 50 -9.46 -15.18 2.68
CA LEU A 50 -9.49 -13.74 2.41
C LEU A 50 -9.91 -13.45 0.95
N PRO A 51 -10.55 -12.29 0.70
CA PRO A 51 -10.83 -11.81 -0.65
C PRO A 51 -9.58 -11.72 -1.53
N SER A 52 -9.80 -11.68 -2.84
CA SER A 52 -8.71 -11.53 -3.81
C SER A 52 -7.93 -10.23 -3.58
N LEU A 53 -6.60 -10.32 -3.57
CA LEU A 53 -5.68 -9.20 -3.31
C LEU A 53 -4.89 -8.83 -4.57
N ARG A 54 -4.73 -7.53 -4.82
CA ARG A 54 -3.78 -6.96 -5.78
C ARG A 54 -2.81 -6.03 -5.07
N LEU A 55 -1.53 -6.21 -5.38
CA LEU A 55 -0.43 -5.42 -4.84
C LEU A 55 0.23 -4.68 -6.00
N ALA A 56 0.37 -3.37 -5.89
CA ALA A 56 1.06 -2.57 -6.90
C ALA A 56 2.10 -1.63 -6.28
N LYS A 57 3.27 -1.60 -6.91
CA LYS A 57 4.34 -0.69 -6.53
C LYS A 57 4.09 0.67 -7.17
N MET A 58 3.85 1.68 -6.34
CA MET A 58 3.54 3.03 -6.82
C MET A 58 4.66 3.64 -7.67
N ALA A 59 5.91 3.21 -7.47
CA ALA A 59 7.04 3.63 -8.30
C ALA A 59 6.90 3.21 -9.77
N GLN A 60 6.07 2.22 -10.11
CA GLN A 60 5.79 1.83 -11.50
C GLN A 60 4.61 2.62 -12.10
N LEU A 61 3.91 3.41 -11.28
CA LEU A 61 2.71 4.17 -11.64
C LEU A 61 2.97 5.68 -11.53
N ARG A 62 4.14 6.16 -11.96
CA ARG A 62 4.47 7.59 -11.86
C ARG A 62 3.97 8.41 -13.06
N HIS A 63 3.97 7.83 -14.26
CA HIS A 63 3.41 8.47 -15.43
C HIS A 63 1.87 8.56 -15.32
N PRO A 64 1.24 9.72 -15.60
CA PRO A 64 -0.22 9.89 -15.49
C PRO A 64 -1.03 8.83 -16.23
N MET A 65 -0.62 8.46 -17.45
CA MET A 65 -1.26 7.37 -18.20
C MET A 65 -1.22 6.02 -17.44
N SER A 66 -0.11 5.67 -16.79
CA SER A 66 -0.01 4.42 -16.00
C SER A 66 -1.00 4.44 -14.84
N VAL A 67 -1.14 5.60 -14.18
CA VAL A 67 -2.12 5.82 -13.11
C VAL A 67 -3.53 5.61 -13.64
N ASP A 68 -3.89 6.24 -14.75
CA ASP A 68 -5.23 6.15 -15.33
C ASP A 68 -5.58 4.72 -15.71
N LEU A 69 -4.68 4.03 -16.41
CA LEU A 69 -4.86 2.63 -16.79
C LEU A 69 -5.08 1.74 -15.56
N TYR A 70 -4.27 1.91 -14.51
CA TYR A 70 -4.42 1.11 -13.29
C TYR A 70 -5.70 1.45 -12.53
N VAL A 71 -6.06 2.73 -12.45
CA VAL A 71 -7.27 3.17 -11.76
C VAL A 71 -8.51 2.63 -12.46
N ASP A 72 -8.57 2.71 -13.78
CA ASP A 72 -9.73 2.28 -14.57
C ASP A 72 -9.85 0.76 -14.68
N ALA A 73 -8.73 0.06 -14.85
CA ALA A 73 -8.74 -1.38 -14.97
C ALA A 73 -8.94 -2.07 -13.61
N VAL A 74 -8.29 -1.59 -12.55
CA VAL A 74 -8.17 -2.32 -11.28
C VAL A 74 -8.95 -1.64 -10.15
N ILE A 75 -8.65 -0.37 -9.84
CA ILE A 75 -9.25 0.30 -8.66
C ILE A 75 -10.76 0.48 -8.85
N ALA A 76 -11.23 0.82 -10.04
CA ALA A 76 -12.65 1.01 -10.36
C ALA A 76 -13.53 -0.21 -10.06
N ARG A 77 -12.92 -1.40 -9.96
CA ARG A 77 -13.62 -2.69 -9.75
C ARG A 77 -13.33 -3.28 -8.37
N ALA A 78 -12.49 -2.63 -7.57
CA ALA A 78 -12.18 -3.07 -6.22
C ALA A 78 -13.34 -2.76 -5.28
N LYS A 79 -13.42 -3.51 -4.18
CA LYS A 79 -14.31 -3.17 -3.05
C LYS A 79 -13.60 -2.25 -2.07
N VAL A 80 -12.32 -2.51 -1.84
CA VAL A 80 -11.47 -1.76 -0.92
C VAL A 80 -10.11 -1.47 -1.57
N CYS A 81 -9.65 -0.24 -1.46
CA CYS A 81 -8.34 0.19 -1.91
C CYS A 81 -7.58 0.88 -0.77
N VAL A 82 -6.32 0.52 -0.57
CA VAL A 82 -5.42 1.15 0.39
C VAL A 82 -4.22 1.70 -0.36
N ILE A 83 -3.95 2.99 -0.20
CA ILE A 83 -2.77 3.65 -0.73
C ILE A 83 -1.92 4.07 0.46
N ARG A 84 -0.73 3.48 0.59
CA ARG A 84 0.23 3.85 1.63
C ARG A 84 1.33 4.73 1.03
N CYS A 85 1.21 6.04 1.22
CA CYS A 85 2.04 7.03 0.55
C CYS A 85 3.21 7.48 1.44
N LEU A 86 4.41 6.94 1.18
CA LEU A 86 5.64 7.40 1.81
C LEU A 86 6.04 8.78 1.25
N GLY A 87 6.26 9.77 2.12
CA GLY A 87 6.62 11.14 1.70
C GLY A 87 5.43 12.11 1.55
N GLY A 88 4.21 11.69 1.90
CA GLY A 88 3.03 12.56 1.93
C GLY A 88 2.37 12.77 0.56
N LEU A 89 1.35 13.65 0.52
CA LEU A 89 0.48 13.85 -0.65
C LEU A 89 1.25 14.23 -1.93
N ASP A 90 2.27 15.08 -1.80
CA ASP A 90 3.00 15.64 -2.94
C ASP A 90 3.81 14.59 -3.72
N TYR A 91 4.08 13.43 -3.11
CA TYR A 91 4.90 12.39 -3.73
C TYR A 91 4.14 11.59 -4.80
N TRP A 92 2.81 11.54 -4.73
CA TRP A 92 1.95 10.84 -5.70
C TRP A 92 0.56 11.49 -5.86
N ARG A 93 0.54 12.83 -5.85
CA ARG A 93 -0.68 13.65 -5.82
C ARG A 93 -1.71 13.27 -6.88
N TYR A 94 -1.29 13.23 -8.15
CA TYR A 94 -2.19 12.91 -9.26
C TYR A 94 -2.88 11.55 -9.05
N GLY A 95 -2.13 10.53 -8.66
CA GLY A 95 -2.68 9.21 -8.43
C GLY A 95 -3.62 9.13 -7.23
N ILE A 96 -3.34 9.86 -6.16
CA ILE A 96 -4.26 9.97 -5.01
C ILE A 96 -5.56 10.64 -5.44
N GLU A 97 -5.48 11.78 -6.12
CA GLU A 97 -6.65 12.53 -6.60
C GLU A 97 -7.50 11.68 -7.56
N ARG A 98 -6.85 11.00 -8.52
CA ARG A 98 -7.50 10.14 -9.50
C ARG A 98 -8.17 8.91 -8.88
N ALA A 99 -7.49 8.24 -7.94
CA ALA A 99 -8.04 7.12 -7.21
C ALA A 99 -9.18 7.53 -6.29
N ALA A 100 -9.10 8.70 -5.64
CA ALA A 100 -10.14 9.25 -4.80
C ALA A 100 -11.40 9.62 -5.58
N ALA A 101 -11.24 10.24 -6.76
CA ALA A 101 -12.36 10.51 -7.66
C ALA A 101 -13.05 9.22 -8.12
N MET A 102 -12.26 8.22 -8.54
CA MET A 102 -12.78 6.90 -8.92
C MET A 102 -13.50 6.21 -7.76
N ALA A 103 -12.91 6.23 -6.56
CA ALA A 103 -13.48 5.61 -5.38
C ALA A 103 -14.85 6.19 -5.02
N ARG A 104 -15.01 7.52 -5.11
CA ARG A 104 -16.31 8.18 -4.91
C ARG A 104 -17.32 7.81 -5.99
N ALA A 105 -16.89 7.75 -7.25
CA ALA A 105 -17.76 7.43 -8.37
C ALA A 105 -18.28 5.99 -8.34
N GLN A 106 -17.45 5.02 -7.92
CA GLN A 106 -17.77 3.59 -7.95
C GLN A 106 -18.14 3.01 -6.57
N GLY A 107 -18.12 3.83 -5.51
CA GLY A 107 -18.38 3.36 -4.14
C GLY A 107 -17.27 2.47 -3.56
N VAL A 108 -16.03 2.61 -4.06
CA VAL A 108 -14.86 1.91 -3.51
C VAL A 108 -14.50 2.53 -2.15
N LYS A 109 -14.25 1.68 -1.17
CA LYS A 109 -13.74 2.11 0.14
C LYS A 109 -12.24 2.37 0.03
N LEU A 110 -11.84 3.63 0.09
CA LEU A 110 -10.46 4.09 -0.07
C LEU A 110 -9.89 4.55 1.26
N ALA A 111 -8.72 4.03 1.63
CA ALA A 111 -7.89 4.56 2.71
C ALA A 111 -6.55 5.05 2.16
N VAL A 112 -6.23 6.32 2.37
CA VAL A 112 -4.96 6.93 1.96
C VAL A 112 -4.12 7.19 3.21
N LEU A 113 -3.22 6.27 3.52
CA LEU A 113 -2.45 6.23 4.77
C LEU A 113 -1.04 6.80 4.58
N PRO A 114 -0.46 7.44 5.61
CA PRO A 114 0.95 7.82 5.59
C PRO A 114 1.86 6.57 5.55
N GLY A 115 2.97 6.68 4.81
CA GLY A 115 4.00 5.63 4.78
C GLY A 115 4.99 5.71 5.94
N ASP A 116 5.04 6.84 6.65
CA ASP A 116 5.96 7.10 7.77
C ASP A 116 5.19 7.50 9.04
N ASP A 117 5.92 7.73 10.14
CA ASP A 117 5.31 8.05 11.44
C ASP A 117 4.71 9.47 11.50
N ARG A 118 4.92 10.32 10.49
CA ARG A 118 4.42 11.69 10.46
C ARG A 118 2.99 11.71 9.92
N PRO A 119 2.02 12.24 10.68
CA PRO A 119 0.68 12.41 10.16
C PRO A 119 0.68 13.47 9.04
N ASP A 120 -0.09 13.22 7.98
CA ASP A 120 -0.37 14.19 6.91
C ASP A 120 -1.89 14.27 6.71
N SER A 121 -2.52 15.26 7.36
CA SER A 121 -3.98 15.43 7.34
C SER A 121 -4.55 15.69 5.93
N ARG A 122 -3.69 16.03 4.96
CA ARG A 122 -4.10 16.19 3.57
C ARG A 122 -4.38 14.85 2.91
N LEU A 123 -3.74 13.76 3.34
CA LEU A 123 -4.02 12.40 2.87
C LEU A 123 -5.39 11.94 3.39
N ASP A 124 -5.69 12.23 4.65
CA ASP A 124 -6.95 11.87 5.31
C ASP A 124 -8.17 12.34 4.50
N ALA A 125 -8.10 13.55 3.94
CA ALA A 125 -9.16 14.18 3.15
C ALA A 125 -9.53 13.41 1.85
N PHE A 126 -8.64 12.55 1.34
CA PHE A 126 -8.91 11.75 0.15
C PHE A 126 -9.55 10.40 0.45
N SER A 127 -9.44 9.91 1.69
CA SER A 127 -10.06 8.67 2.12
C SER A 127 -11.59 8.73 2.04
N THR A 128 -12.22 7.59 1.76
CA THR A 128 -13.68 7.41 1.75
C THR A 128 -14.17 6.41 2.80
N VAL A 129 -13.25 5.72 3.48
CA VAL A 129 -13.57 4.88 4.63
C VAL A 129 -14.03 5.73 5.82
N PRO A 130 -14.83 5.17 6.74
CA PRO A 130 -15.16 5.83 8.00
C PRO A 130 -13.89 6.18 8.82
N PRO A 131 -13.90 7.27 9.61
CA PRO A 131 -12.75 7.69 10.42
C PRO A 131 -12.22 6.59 11.37
N GLU A 132 -13.10 5.81 11.97
CA GLU A 132 -12.75 4.69 12.85
C GLU A 132 -11.98 3.59 12.11
N THR A 133 -12.37 3.31 10.85
CA THR A 133 -11.67 2.35 10.00
C THR A 133 -10.31 2.92 9.58
N TYR A 134 -10.25 4.21 9.22
CA TYR A 134 -8.98 4.87 8.91
C TYR A 134 -7.97 4.75 10.07
N ILE A 135 -8.38 5.15 11.28
CA ILE A 135 -7.55 5.12 12.49
C ILE A 135 -7.08 3.68 12.79
N ARG A 136 -7.98 2.70 12.67
CA ARG A 136 -7.64 1.29 12.90
C ARG A 136 -6.61 0.77 11.89
N LEU A 137 -6.77 1.10 10.61
CA LEU A 137 -5.83 0.68 9.55
C LEU A 137 -4.45 1.30 9.75
N ASP A 138 -4.37 2.61 10.05
CA ASP A 138 -3.11 3.29 10.37
C ASP A 138 -2.43 2.65 11.60
N ALA A 139 -3.21 2.36 12.65
CA ALA A 139 -2.70 1.77 13.88
C ALA A 139 -2.10 0.36 13.69
N TYR A 140 -2.61 -0.47 12.77
CA TYR A 140 -1.96 -1.76 12.46
C TYR A 140 -0.57 -1.56 11.85
N PHE A 141 -0.40 -0.61 10.95
CA PHE A 141 0.90 -0.32 10.34
C PHE A 141 1.89 0.26 11.35
N ARG A 142 1.44 1.17 12.24
CA ARG A 142 2.27 1.71 13.33
C ARG A 142 2.68 0.65 14.35
N ALA A 143 1.75 -0.23 14.71
CA ALA A 143 2.03 -1.32 15.64
C ALA A 143 2.99 -2.35 15.03
N GLY A 144 2.88 -2.60 13.72
CA GLY A 144 3.75 -3.48 12.95
C GLY A 144 3.64 -4.95 13.33
N GLY A 145 4.33 -5.83 12.59
CA GLY A 145 4.35 -7.26 12.87
C GLY A 145 3.25 -8.07 12.15
N PRO A 146 3.47 -9.40 12.00
CA PRO A 146 2.67 -10.25 11.13
C PRO A 146 1.21 -10.38 11.58
N GLU A 147 0.95 -10.51 12.88
CA GLU A 147 -0.42 -10.65 13.41
C GLU A 147 -1.25 -9.38 13.22
N ASN A 148 -0.64 -8.20 13.30
CA ASN A 148 -1.34 -6.95 13.00
C ASN A 148 -1.68 -6.84 11.51
N LEU A 149 -0.80 -7.30 10.61
CA LEU A 149 -1.09 -7.30 9.17
C LEU A 149 -2.17 -8.30 8.78
N LYS A 150 -2.27 -9.45 9.46
CA LYS A 150 -3.40 -10.37 9.30
C LYS A 150 -4.71 -9.71 9.73
N ASN A 151 -4.74 -9.06 10.90
CA ASN A 151 -5.93 -8.35 11.38
C ASN A 151 -6.27 -7.14 10.49
N LEU A 152 -5.27 -6.46 9.92
CA LEU A 152 -5.49 -5.45 8.89
C LEU A 152 -6.22 -6.05 7.69
N LEU A 153 -5.76 -7.19 7.16
CA LEU A 153 -6.42 -7.84 6.02
C LEU A 153 -7.83 -8.32 6.36
N ARG A 154 -8.06 -8.83 7.58
CA ARG A 154 -9.40 -9.16 8.08
C ARG A 154 -10.30 -7.92 8.15
N SER A 155 -9.76 -6.78 8.59
CA SER A 155 -10.49 -5.51 8.60
C SER A 155 -10.84 -5.07 7.18
N LEU A 156 -9.93 -5.20 6.21
CA LEU A 156 -10.21 -4.89 4.81
C LEU A 156 -11.24 -5.86 4.21
N ALA A 157 -11.19 -7.14 4.59
CA ALA A 157 -12.18 -8.13 4.17
C ALA A 157 -13.58 -7.82 4.73
N ALA A 158 -13.68 -7.40 5.99
CA ALA A 158 -14.92 -6.93 6.58
C ALA A 158 -15.47 -5.70 5.85
N GLU A 159 -14.60 -4.75 5.51
CA GLU A 159 -15.00 -3.60 4.67
C GLU A 159 -15.45 -4.03 3.26
N ALA A 160 -14.88 -5.11 2.72
CA ALA A 160 -15.30 -5.73 1.46
C ALA A 160 -16.59 -6.58 1.56
N GLY A 161 -17.22 -6.65 2.75
CA GLY A 161 -18.48 -7.36 2.99
C GLY A 161 -18.33 -8.84 3.37
N SER A 162 -17.11 -9.30 3.65
CA SER A 162 -16.86 -10.67 4.14
C SER A 162 -17.01 -10.75 5.66
N ALA A 163 -17.45 -11.91 6.18
CA ALA A 163 -17.63 -12.14 7.62
C ALA A 163 -16.28 -12.42 8.32
N PHE A 164 -15.46 -11.39 8.48
CA PHE A 164 -14.22 -11.44 9.27
C PHE A 164 -14.30 -10.49 10.47
N GLU A 165 -13.81 -10.94 11.62
CA GLU A 165 -13.70 -10.12 12.82
C GLU A 165 -12.23 -9.81 13.10
N PRO A 166 -11.77 -8.56 12.82
CA PRO A 166 -10.40 -8.17 13.10
C PRO A 166 -10.20 -7.86 14.59
N GLU A 167 -9.13 -8.38 15.18
CA GLU A 167 -8.72 -7.99 16.55
C GLU A 167 -8.04 -6.61 16.54
N PRO A 168 -8.15 -5.81 17.62
CA PRO A 168 -7.51 -4.50 17.67
C PRO A 168 -5.97 -4.59 17.55
N PRO A 169 -5.30 -3.55 17.02
CA PRO A 169 -3.84 -3.52 16.89
C PRO A 169 -3.13 -3.79 18.23
N LYS A 170 -2.17 -4.71 18.22
CA LYS A 170 -1.38 -5.07 19.40
C LYS A 170 0.05 -4.55 19.25
N ALA A 171 0.59 -3.89 20.27
CA ALA A 171 1.98 -3.43 20.22
C ALA A 171 2.95 -4.60 19.95
N CYS A 172 3.72 -4.51 18.86
CA CYS A 172 4.77 -5.47 18.57
C CYS A 172 6.02 -5.11 19.37
N ALA A 173 6.63 -6.09 20.04
CA ALA A 173 7.88 -5.86 20.76
C ALA A 173 8.97 -5.41 19.78
N ARG A 174 9.45 -4.16 19.90
CA ARG A 174 10.60 -3.69 19.12
C ARG A 174 11.80 -4.56 19.48
N LEU A 175 12.49 -5.10 18.47
CA LEU A 175 13.67 -5.93 18.65
C LEU A 175 14.69 -5.13 19.48
N ARG A 176 14.84 -5.47 20.75
CA ARG A 176 15.85 -4.85 21.61
C ARG A 176 17.16 -5.50 21.22
N VAL A 177 18.05 -4.75 20.56
CA VAL A 177 19.43 -5.21 20.33
C VAL A 177 20.05 -5.41 21.71
N VAL A 178 20.17 -6.67 22.13
CA VAL A 178 20.86 -7.01 23.36
C VAL A 178 22.35 -6.82 23.07
N PRO A 179 23.08 -5.92 23.78
CA PRO A 179 24.51 -5.79 23.59
C PRO A 179 25.15 -7.16 23.87
N ARG A 180 25.92 -7.70 22.93
CA ARG A 180 26.74 -8.89 23.21
C ARG A 180 27.72 -8.53 24.32
N LEU A 181 27.52 -9.07 25.51
CA LEU A 181 28.52 -9.05 26.57
C LEU A 181 29.79 -9.68 26.00
N ARG A 182 30.85 -8.87 25.78
CA ARG A 182 32.18 -9.38 25.52
C ARG A 182 32.63 -10.09 26.80
N THR A 183 32.53 -11.41 26.84
CA THR A 183 33.24 -12.22 27.82
C THR A 183 34.74 -12.10 27.52
N GLY A 184 35.40 -11.15 28.19
CA GLY A 184 36.85 -11.11 28.24
C GLY A 184 37.34 -12.35 28.97
N ARG A 185 38.07 -13.22 28.27
CA ARG A 185 38.95 -14.19 28.93
C ARG A 185 40.20 -13.42 29.33
N ALA A 186 40.46 -13.42 30.64
CA ALA A 186 41.75 -13.10 31.24
C ALA A 186 42.77 -14.20 30.90
#